data_AF-A0A0A9TL30-F1
#
_entry.id   AF-A0A0A9TL30-F1
#
_cell.length_a   1.000
_cell.length_b   1.000
_cell.length_c   1.000
_cell.angle_alpha   90.00
_cell.angle_beta   90.00
_cell.angle_gamma   90.00
#
_symmetry.space_group_name_H-M   'P 1'
#
loop_
_entity.id
_entity.type
_entity.pdbx_description
1 polymer ?
#
loop_
_entity_poly.entity_id
_entity_poly.type
_entity_poly.pdbx_seq_one_letter_code
_entity_poly.pdbx_strand_id
1 'polypeptide(L)' 'MRCINIALLCVQENAADRPTMSDVVAMLSSTSMALPEPKHPAYFYVRVTNEEVSMVVESCSSSR' A
#
# COMPACT_ATOMS: atom_id res chain seq x y z
N MET A 1 15.02 6.27 6.19
CA MET A 1 13.90 5.33 5.92
C MET A 1 12.51 6.00 5.76
N ARG A 2 12.39 7.33 5.83
CA ARG A 2 11.09 8.03 5.80
C ARG A 2 10.32 7.88 4.48
N CYS A 3 11.00 8.06 3.35
CA CYS A 3 10.38 7.99 2.03
C CYS A 3 9.80 6.60 1.73
N ILE A 4 10.40 5.54 2.29
CA ILE A 4 9.87 4.17 2.16
C ILE A 4 8.54 4.06 2.90
N ASN A 5 8.45 4.54 4.14
CA ASN A 5 7.20 4.52 4.89
C ASN A 5 6.10 5.34 4.19
N ILE A 6 6.45 6.52 3.66
CA ILE A 6 5.51 7.34 2.87
C ILE A 6 5.06 6.59 1.61
N ALA A 7 5.99 5.98 0.87
CA ALA A 7 5.66 5.20 -0.32
C ALA A 7 4.71 4.03 0.00
N LEU A 8 4.96 3.32 1.10
CA LEU A 8 4.10 2.24 1.58
C LEU A 8 2.69 2.73 1.97
N LEU A 9 2.57 3.93 2.55
CA LEU A 9 1.27 4.53 2.84
C LEU A 9 0.51 4.97 1.58
N CYS A 10 1.21 5.41 0.53
CA CYS A 10 0.57 5.80 -0.74
C CYS A 10 -0.03 4.63 -1.52
N VAL A 11 0.48 3.41 -1.31
CA VAL A 11 0.05 2.20 -2.02
C VAL A 11 -0.81 1.28 -1.16
N GLN A 12 -1.43 1.82 -0.11
CA GLN A 12 -2.34 1.04 0.72
C GLN A 12 -3.51 0.49 -0.09
N GLU A 13 -3.93 -0.73 0.26
CA GLU A 13 -5.02 -1.43 -0.39
C GLU A 13 -6.31 -0.60 -0.34
N ASN A 14 -6.71 -0.22 0.88
CA ASN A 14 -7.86 0.64 1.09
C ASN A 14 -7.52 2.09 0.73
N ALA A 15 -8.31 2.68 -0.17
CA ALA A 15 -8.11 4.05 -0.63
C ALA A 15 -8.19 5.08 0.49
N ALA A 16 -9.02 4.84 1.51
CA ALA A 16 -9.16 5.74 2.65
C ALA A 16 -7.93 5.76 3.57
N ASP A 17 -7.03 4.78 3.46
CA ASP A 17 -5.78 4.75 4.22
C ASP A 17 -4.61 5.45 3.50
N ARG A 18 -4.83 5.90 2.25
CA ARG A 18 -3.80 6.62 1.48
C ARG A 18 -3.75 8.08 1.93
N PRO A 19 -2.56 8.64 2.20
CA PRO A 19 -2.43 10.05 2.57
C PRO A 19 -2.82 10.95 1.41
N THR A 20 -3.34 12.13 1.72
CA THR A 20 -3.56 13.16 0.70
C THR A 20 -2.23 13.73 0.22
N MET A 21 -2.20 14.38 -0.95
CA MET A 21 -0.96 15.02 -1.44
C MET A 21 -0.45 16.11 -0.48
N SER A 22 -1.35 16.81 0.23
CA SER A 22 -0.97 17.75 1.29
C SER A 22 -0.27 17.05 2.46
N ASP A 23 -0.78 15.89 2.89
CA ASP A 23 -0.15 15.10 3.96
C ASP A 23 1.23 14.63 3.52
N VAL A 24 1.37 14.15 2.28
CA VAL A 24 2.66 13.73 1.73
C VAL A 24 3.68 14.86 1.75
N VAL A 25 3.29 16.07 1.33
CA VAL A 25 4.17 17.25 1.38
C VAL A 25 4.54 17.58 2.83
N ALA A 26 3.56 17.63 3.75
CA ALA A 26 3.83 17.89 5.17
C ALA A 26 4.80 16.85 5.75
N MET A 27 4.55 15.57 5.50
CA MET A 27 5.40 14.46 5.92
C MET A 27 6.82 14.62 5.36
N LEU A 28 7.00 15.00 4.09
CA LEU A 28 8.32 15.21 3.50
C LEU A 28 9.03 16.44 4.06
N SER A 29 8.29 17.51 4.35
CA SER A 29 8.84 18.77 4.87
C SER A 29 9.27 18.70 6.33
N SER A 30 8.58 17.90 7.16
CA SER A 30 8.89 17.78 8.59
C SER A 30 9.62 16.48 8.92
N THR A 31 10.95 16.54 9.03
CA THR A 31 11.78 15.35 9.31
C THR A 31 11.50 14.73 10.70
N SER A 32 11.05 15.54 11.67
CA SER A 32 10.75 15.13 13.04
C SER A 32 9.34 14.56 13.25
N MET A 33 8.45 14.68 12.27
CA MET A 33 7.06 14.26 12.43
C MET A 33 6.97 12.73 12.41
N ALA A 34 6.35 12.14 13.42
CA ALA A 34 6.12 10.70 13.46
C ALA A 34 5.17 10.28 12.32
N LEU A 35 5.53 9.21 11.62
CA LEU A 35 4.70 8.66 10.54
C LEU A 35 3.92 7.46 11.05
N PRO A 36 2.66 7.29 10.62
CA PRO A 36 1.92 6.07 10.91
C PRO A 36 2.62 4.87 10.26
N GLU A 37 2.53 3.72 10.93
CA GLU A 37 3.07 2.48 10.40
C GLU A 37 2.18 2.02 9.23
N PRO A 38 2.75 1.69 8.06
CA PRO A 38 1.97 1.18 6.96
C PRO A 38 1.39 -0.19 7.32
N LYS A 39 0.10 -0.37 7.04
CA LYS A 39 -0.58 -1.66 7.13
C LYS A 39 0.06 -2.67 6.16
N HIS A 40 -0.08 -3.96 6.47
CA HIS A 40 0.42 -5.03 5.62
C HIS A 40 -0.22 -4.95 4.21
N PRO A 41 0.57 -5.12 3.14
CA PRO A 41 0.03 -5.22 1.79
C PRO A 41 -0.91 -6.42 1.68
N ALA A 42 -1.98 -6.27 0.87
CA ALA A 42 -2.95 -7.34 0.56
C ALA A 42 -2.28 -8.66 0.12
N TYR A 43 -1.08 -8.58 -0.45
CA TYR A 43 -0.36 -9.69 -1.07
C TYR A 43 0.77 -10.30 -0.22
N PHE A 44 0.69 -10.21 1.10
CA PHE A 44 1.71 -10.81 1.98
C PHE A 44 1.60 -12.34 2.09
N TYR A 45 0.50 -12.93 1.61
CA TYR A 45 0.22 -14.37 1.70
C TYR A 45 0.47 -15.13 0.39
N VAL A 46 1.58 -14.87 -0.31
CA VAL A 46 2.07 -15.83 -1.31
C VAL A 46 2.62 -17.03 -0.55
N ARG A 47 1.75 -18.03 -0.33
CA ARG A 47 2.17 -19.34 0.18
C ARG A 47 3.13 -19.91 -0.87
N VAL A 48 4.40 -20.13 -0.50
CA VAL A 48 5.28 -21.01 -1.26
C VAL A 48 4.76 -22.43 -1.04
N THR A 49 3.69 -22.79 -1.75
CA THR A 49 3.23 -24.17 -1.86
C THR A 49 3.41 -24.57 -3.30
N ASN A 50 4.17 -25.65 -3.49
CA ASN A 50 4.81 -26.02 -4.73
C ASN A 50 3.84 -26.59 -5.78
N GLU A 51 2.54 -26.29 -5.74
CA GLU A 51 1.56 -26.83 -6.67
C GLU A 51 0.50 -25.78 -7.07
N GLU A 52 0.48 -25.55 -8.38
CA GLU A 52 -0.63 -25.07 -9.22
C GLU A 52 -1.30 -23.74 -8.83
N VAL A 53 -0.84 -22.71 -9.53
CA VAL A 53 -1.39 -21.36 -9.63
C VAL A 53 -2.87 -21.41 -10.04
N SER A 54 -3.79 -21.42 -9.07
CA SER A 54 -5.14 -20.90 -9.28
C SER A 54 -5.19 -19.47 -8.75
N MET A 55 -4.70 -18.55 -9.58
CA MET A 55 -5.02 -17.14 -9.41
C MET A 55 -6.48 -16.96 -9.85
N VAL A 56 -7.42 -17.03 -8.90
CA VAL A 56 -8.69 -16.34 -9.11
C VAL A 56 -8.40 -14.85 -8.95
N VAL A 57 -7.92 -14.27 -10.05
CA VAL A 57 -8.00 -12.83 -10.26
C VAL A 57 -9.48 -12.50 -10.39
N GLU A 58 -10.11 -12.01 -9.33
CA GLU A 58 -11.26 -11.12 -9.53
C GLU A 58 -10.70 -9.83 -10.15
N SER A 59 -10.53 -9.88 -11.47
CA SER A 59 -10.27 -8.71 -12.29
C SER A 59 -11.49 -7.82 -12.15
N CYS A 60 -11.29 -6.59 -11.68
CA CYS A 60 -12.31 -5.56 -11.65
C CYS A 60 -12.95 -5.48 -13.04
N SER A 61 -14.25 -5.78 -13.11
CA SER A 61 -15.04 -5.83 -14.34
C SER A 61 -14.92 -4.49 -15.06
N SER A 62 -14.03 -4.43 -16.06
CA SER A 62 -13.89 -3.27 -16.91
C SER A 62 -15.14 -3.18 -17.77
N SER A 63 -16.07 -2.32 -17.34
CA SER A 63 -17.26 -1.97 -18.10
C SER A 63 -16.85 -1.33 -19.42
N ARG A 64 -17.19 -1.99 -20.52
CA ARG A 64 -17.64 -1.35 -21.76
C ARG A 64 -18.56 -2.27 -22.53
#